data_AF-A0A1U7PWU2-F1
#
_entry.id   AF-A0A1U7PWU2-F1
#
_cell.length_a   1.000
_cell.length_b   1.000
_cell.length_c   1.000
_cell.angle_alpha   90.00
_cell.angle_beta   90.00
_cell.angle_gamma   90.00
#
_symmetry.space_group_name_H-M   'P 1'
#
loop_
_entity.id
_entity.type
_entity.pdbx_description
1 polymer ?
#
loop_
_entity_poly.entity_id
_entity_poly.type
_entity_poly.pdbx_seq_one_letter_code
_entity_poly.pdbx_strand_id
1 'polypeptide(L)'
;MKITIGLKRCALILVFTCGFLKAGDYESLRARYSNFEDNDERAFRFVDAYIRQAKNKKAYNELAQAYRDAASFSVKHKLAYADSAIDAAQRSCDPDILGNAYLTKGSIFYFTLRQYRSALDAYLKAWAYLKKSDNRYLYYKNIYHIALVKSYLGDNDEALRLYDWCLSFYKICKLQKEGTNKKYNTTKAYLNTIHQAAVCLLREKKIPEVETLVKEGLSLCDNDLNYDIERSYFYQLRGMLHVLGKNDDLALCDLEVALMGILKKNDFTNASLIYFLKSKIYLRQHRLKLAYSNLQKVDSVFVHHHFVLPEAAEAYTLLIKHAHRKNDTAAELYYTMQQNRMDTMQVGDLKYLNAKMYKSNRIENLDEPDRSTAAFIIFGLAALLTAFFVFRIIMVTFIRKKVKRERIKMLILQPPPVPLQLPSETAEKKSTKPAEELVVKILQGLVRLEQEHFYLKKGVRLVQVAKQLHTNTSYLSAIINEYKGCNFKTYINDLRISYVKNQLMTSALWRHYSIEDMATDCGFANRNVFTRVFTQSTGITPAEFVATLRKEPAGPTVTKTQASTAI
;
A
#
# COMPACT_ATOMS: atom_id res chain seq x y z
N MET A 1 -20.66 81.51 -7.27
CA MET A 1 -21.97 81.18 -7.88
C MET A 1 -21.79 79.91 -8.72
N LYS A 2 -22.57 78.85 -8.43
CA LYS A 2 -22.64 77.50 -9.07
C LYS A 2 -21.40 76.60 -8.86
N ILE A 3 -21.37 75.54 -8.02
CA ILE A 3 -22.29 74.45 -7.61
C ILE A 3 -22.53 73.38 -8.71
N THR A 4 -22.15 72.15 -8.32
CA THR A 4 -22.51 70.79 -8.79
C THR A 4 -21.91 70.23 -10.08
N ILE A 5 -20.85 69.44 -9.91
CA ILE A 5 -20.56 68.24 -10.71
C ILE A 5 -21.31 67.08 -10.05
N GLY A 6 -22.31 66.53 -10.72
CA GLY A 6 -23.11 65.39 -10.26
C GLY A 6 -23.67 64.62 -11.45
N LEU A 7 -23.73 63.29 -11.28
CA LEU A 7 -24.26 62.26 -12.17
C LEU A 7 -23.38 61.83 -13.36
N LYS A 8 -22.49 60.86 -13.11
CA LYS A 8 -22.25 59.67 -13.96
C LYS A 8 -21.31 58.65 -13.29
N ARG A 9 -21.67 58.12 -12.11
CA ARG A 9 -21.07 56.92 -11.50
C ARG A 9 -22.08 56.19 -10.58
N CYS A 10 -23.14 55.61 -11.15
CA CYS A 10 -24.12 54.80 -10.40
C CYS A 10 -24.54 53.49 -11.09
N ALA A 11 -23.78 52.98 -12.06
CA ALA A 11 -24.17 51.77 -12.79
C ALA A 11 -23.17 50.60 -12.72
N LEU A 12 -22.26 50.58 -11.74
CA LEU A 12 -21.26 49.49 -11.62
C LEU A 12 -21.01 49.01 -10.18
N ILE A 13 -22.06 48.91 -9.35
CA ILE A 13 -21.97 48.35 -7.97
C ILE A 13 -22.95 47.18 -7.74
N LEU A 14 -23.74 46.76 -8.73
CA LEU A 14 -24.82 45.77 -8.51
C LEU A 14 -24.58 44.36 -9.08
N VAL A 15 -23.35 43.97 -9.40
CA VAL A 15 -23.05 42.59 -9.89
C VAL A 15 -21.91 41.89 -9.11
N PHE A 16 -21.26 42.55 -8.13
CA PHE A 16 -20.17 41.96 -7.35
C PHE A 16 -20.55 41.57 -5.91
N THR A 17 -21.81 41.21 -5.65
CA THR A 17 -22.27 40.69 -4.34
C THR A 17 -22.87 39.29 -4.38
N CYS A 18 -22.83 38.58 -5.52
CA CYS A 18 -23.43 37.24 -5.63
C CYS A 18 -22.42 36.06 -5.64
N GLY A 19 -21.13 36.31 -5.38
CA GLY A 19 -20.06 35.31 -5.58
C GLY A 19 -19.49 34.61 -4.35
N PHE A 20 -19.71 35.08 -3.11
CA PHE A 20 -18.94 34.58 -1.94
C PHE A 20 -19.74 34.28 -0.66
N LEU A 21 -21.08 34.14 -0.72
CA LEU A 21 -21.90 33.77 0.43
C LEU A 21 -22.89 32.66 0.08
N LYS A 22 -22.39 31.42 0.01
CA LYS A 22 -23.20 30.21 0.23
C LYS A 22 -22.47 29.28 1.21
N ALA A 23 -22.06 29.81 2.36
CA ALA A 23 -22.06 28.98 3.55
C ALA A 23 -23.54 28.75 3.91
N GLY A 24 -23.97 27.51 4.13
CA GLY A 24 -25.35 27.22 4.53
C GLY A 24 -25.72 28.06 5.75
N ASP A 25 -26.99 28.49 5.84
CA ASP A 25 -27.54 29.36 6.89
C ASP A 25 -27.06 28.95 8.31
N TYR A 26 -26.95 27.64 8.57
CA TYR A 26 -26.48 27.07 9.83
C TYR A 26 -24.96 27.12 10.07
N GLU A 27 -24.11 27.01 9.05
CA GLU A 27 -22.65 27.15 9.24
C GLU A 27 -22.28 28.54 9.77
N SER A 28 -23.00 29.55 9.29
CA SER A 28 -22.83 30.93 9.76
C SER A 28 -23.22 31.10 11.24
N LEU A 29 -24.19 30.30 11.73
CA LEU A 29 -24.57 30.28 13.14
C LEU A 29 -23.50 29.59 13.98
N ARG A 30 -22.99 28.44 13.53
CA ARG A 30 -21.94 27.68 14.24
C ARG A 30 -20.66 28.47 14.39
N ALA A 31 -20.26 29.21 13.36
CA ALA A 31 -19.09 30.09 13.41
C ALA A 31 -19.16 31.16 14.52
N ARG A 32 -20.35 31.53 15.00
CA ARG A 32 -20.51 32.53 16.07
C ARG A 32 -20.12 32.00 17.44
N TYR A 33 -20.12 30.69 17.63
CA TYR A 33 -19.81 30.06 18.91
C TYR A 33 -18.69 29.01 18.83
N SER A 34 -18.05 28.82 17.68
CA SER A 34 -17.00 27.81 17.47
C SER A 34 -15.75 28.02 18.35
N ASN A 35 -15.54 29.24 18.87
CA ASN A 35 -14.36 29.60 19.65
C ASN A 35 -14.61 29.57 21.17
N PHE A 36 -15.82 29.25 21.61
CA PHE A 36 -16.12 29.08 23.03
C PHE A 36 -15.56 27.74 23.51
N GLU A 37 -15.03 27.72 24.74
CA GLU A 37 -14.59 26.48 25.36
C GLU A 37 -15.77 25.63 25.84
N ASP A 38 -15.55 24.33 26.01
CA ASP A 38 -16.52 23.46 26.67
C ASP A 38 -16.91 24.02 28.04
N ASN A 39 -18.19 23.87 28.41
CA ASN A 39 -18.80 24.44 29.62
C ASN A 39 -18.91 25.98 29.69
N ASP A 40 -18.61 26.71 28.61
CA ASP A 40 -18.83 28.16 28.58
C ASP A 40 -20.28 28.50 28.21
N GLU A 41 -21.11 28.77 29.22
CA GLU A 41 -22.54 29.02 29.05
C GLU A 41 -22.85 30.32 28.27
N ARG A 42 -21.86 31.21 28.04
CA ARG A 42 -22.05 32.39 27.18
C ARG A 42 -22.37 32.00 25.73
N ALA A 43 -21.96 30.82 25.29
CA ALA A 43 -22.27 30.28 23.97
C ALA A 43 -23.80 30.12 23.73
N PHE A 44 -24.60 29.94 24.78
CA PHE A 44 -26.06 29.74 24.67
C PHE A 44 -26.78 30.88 23.97
N ARG A 45 -26.27 32.12 24.05
CA ARG A 45 -26.81 33.25 23.28
C ARG A 45 -26.92 32.94 21.79
N PHE A 46 -25.97 32.18 21.24
CA PHE A 46 -25.92 31.80 19.83
C PHE A 46 -26.50 30.40 19.59
N VAL A 47 -26.23 29.44 20.48
CA VAL A 47 -26.74 28.07 20.37
C VAL A 47 -28.27 28.04 20.46
N ASP A 48 -28.89 28.85 21.33
CA ASP A 48 -30.35 28.94 21.41
C ASP A 48 -30.97 29.50 20.13
N ALA A 49 -30.28 30.43 19.46
CA ALA A 49 -30.72 30.95 18.18
C ALA A 49 -30.68 29.85 17.11
N TYR A 50 -29.61 29.05 17.09
CA TYR A 50 -29.49 27.89 16.21
C TYR A 50 -30.59 26.85 16.48
N ILE A 51 -30.84 26.49 17.75
CA ILE A 51 -31.92 25.58 18.13
C ILE A 51 -33.28 26.11 17.68
N ARG A 52 -33.60 27.38 17.94
CA ARG A 52 -34.87 28.00 17.52
C ARG A 52 -35.05 27.94 16.00
N GLN A 53 -34.02 28.28 15.25
CA GLN A 53 -34.06 28.26 13.79
C GLN A 53 -34.21 26.84 13.23
N ALA A 54 -33.48 25.87 13.78
CA ALA A 54 -33.60 24.47 13.40
C ALA A 54 -35.00 23.89 13.71
N LYS A 55 -35.58 24.23 14.88
CA LYS A 55 -36.96 23.87 15.23
C LYS A 55 -37.98 24.46 14.26
N ASN A 56 -37.89 25.77 13.99
CA ASN A 56 -38.84 26.46 13.12
C ASN A 56 -38.85 25.90 11.70
N LYS A 57 -37.67 25.54 11.18
CA LYS A 57 -37.54 24.93 9.84
C LYS A 57 -37.74 23.41 9.83
N LYS A 58 -38.01 22.78 10.99
CA LYS A 58 -38.04 21.31 11.16
C LYS A 58 -36.79 20.61 10.60
N ALA A 59 -35.63 21.28 10.69
CA ALA A 59 -34.36 20.76 10.20
C ALA A 59 -33.76 19.82 11.26
N TYR A 60 -34.24 18.58 11.33
CA TYR A 60 -33.91 17.65 12.42
C TYR A 60 -32.42 17.28 12.50
N ASN A 61 -31.71 17.22 11.36
CA ASN A 61 -30.27 16.99 11.31
C ASN A 61 -29.51 18.09 12.07
N GLU A 62 -29.88 19.34 11.77
CA GLU A 62 -29.31 20.55 12.36
C GLU A 62 -29.74 20.72 13.81
N LEU A 63 -30.98 20.33 14.14
CA LEU A 63 -31.48 20.36 15.50
C LEU A 63 -30.72 19.38 16.40
N ALA A 64 -30.44 18.17 15.91
CA ALA A 64 -29.63 17.19 16.62
C ALA A 64 -28.20 17.70 16.86
N GLN A 65 -27.59 18.34 15.86
CA GLN A 65 -26.29 18.99 16.01
C GLN A 65 -26.33 20.14 17.02
N ALA A 66 -27.32 21.03 16.94
CA ALA A 66 -27.48 22.15 17.86
C ALA A 66 -27.63 21.70 19.32
N TYR A 67 -28.36 20.61 19.56
CA TYR A 67 -28.48 20.02 20.90
C TYR A 67 -27.19 19.36 21.38
N ARG A 68 -26.40 18.76 20.49
CA ARG A 68 -25.07 18.25 20.86
C ARG A 68 -24.12 19.38 21.24
N ASP A 69 -24.17 20.51 20.52
CA ASP A 69 -23.42 21.72 20.87
C ASP A 69 -23.90 22.30 22.21
N ALA A 70 -25.22 22.34 22.46
CA ALA A 70 -25.75 22.73 23.77
C ALA A 70 -25.24 21.81 24.91
N ALA A 71 -25.10 20.51 24.64
CA ALA A 71 -24.54 19.57 25.61
C ALA A 71 -23.06 19.83 25.91
N SER A 72 -22.25 20.31 24.95
CA SER A 72 -20.84 20.65 25.21
C SER A 72 -20.70 21.90 26.07
N PHE A 73 -21.55 22.92 25.85
CA PHE A 73 -21.50 24.19 26.60
C PHE A 73 -22.25 24.18 27.93
N SER A 74 -23.21 23.28 28.16
CA SER A 74 -23.95 23.23 29.42
C SER A 74 -23.09 22.70 30.57
N VAL A 75 -23.11 23.35 31.73
CA VAL A 75 -22.49 22.80 32.96
C VAL A 75 -23.39 21.75 33.60
N LYS A 76 -24.70 22.03 33.71
CA LYS A 76 -25.65 21.24 34.52
C LYS A 76 -26.54 20.30 33.71
N HIS A 77 -26.87 20.64 32.47
CA HIS A 77 -27.94 20.00 31.70
C HIS A 77 -27.44 19.17 30.52
N LYS A 78 -26.18 18.70 30.57
CA LYS A 78 -25.55 17.93 29.49
C LYS A 78 -26.38 16.72 29.04
N LEU A 79 -26.87 15.91 29.99
CA LEU A 79 -27.67 14.73 29.66
C LEU A 79 -29.02 15.08 29.02
N ALA A 80 -29.70 16.13 29.50
CA ALA A 80 -30.99 16.55 28.94
C ALA A 80 -30.84 17.01 27.48
N TYR A 81 -29.75 17.72 27.17
CA TYR A 81 -29.43 18.09 25.79
C TYR A 81 -29.02 16.89 24.94
N ALA A 82 -28.29 15.92 25.49
CA ALA A 82 -27.99 14.68 24.77
C ALA A 82 -29.26 13.87 24.46
N ASP A 83 -30.22 13.82 25.37
CA ASP A 83 -31.53 13.18 25.13
C ASP A 83 -32.33 13.92 24.06
N SER A 84 -32.32 15.25 24.10
CA SER A 84 -32.94 16.08 23.06
C SER A 84 -32.28 15.88 21.69
N ALA A 85 -30.96 15.70 21.65
CA ALA A 85 -30.23 15.39 20.42
C ALA A 85 -30.63 14.02 19.85
N ILE A 86 -30.86 13.01 20.71
CA ILE A 86 -31.33 11.69 20.27
C ILE A 86 -32.76 11.78 19.71
N ASP A 87 -33.68 12.50 20.37
CA ASP A 87 -35.05 12.69 19.84
C ASP A 87 -35.03 13.37 18.47
N ALA A 88 -34.24 14.44 18.31
CA ALA A 88 -34.08 15.11 17.03
C ALA A 88 -33.45 14.17 15.97
N ALA A 89 -32.43 13.39 16.34
CA ALA A 89 -31.76 12.45 15.44
C ALA A 89 -32.64 11.26 15.04
N GLN A 90 -33.60 10.84 15.86
CA GLN A 90 -34.58 9.83 15.47
C GLN A 90 -35.50 10.37 14.36
N ARG A 91 -35.86 11.65 14.44
CA ARG A 91 -36.72 12.33 13.45
C ARG A 91 -35.98 12.65 12.14
N SER A 92 -34.65 12.73 12.14
CA SER A 92 -33.88 12.88 10.90
C SER A 92 -33.84 11.60 10.07
N CYS A 93 -34.08 10.43 10.69
CA CYS A 93 -33.92 9.11 10.06
C CYS A 93 -32.52 8.85 9.47
N ASP A 94 -31.51 9.59 9.91
CA ASP A 94 -30.11 9.46 9.48
C ASP A 94 -29.33 8.64 10.52
N PRO A 95 -28.81 7.45 10.15
CA PRO A 95 -28.10 6.58 11.07
C PRO A 95 -26.80 7.21 11.62
N ASP A 96 -26.12 8.06 10.85
CA ASP A 96 -24.88 8.71 11.30
C ASP A 96 -25.18 9.74 12.39
N ILE A 97 -26.24 10.53 12.20
CA ILE A 97 -26.68 11.54 13.16
C ILE A 97 -27.15 10.86 14.45
N LEU A 98 -27.93 9.78 14.34
CA LEU A 98 -28.40 9.03 15.50
C LEU A 98 -27.26 8.33 16.24
N GLY A 99 -26.34 7.72 15.51
CA GLY A 99 -25.12 7.13 16.06
C GLY A 99 -24.28 8.16 16.81
N ASN A 100 -24.10 9.35 16.24
CA ASN A 100 -23.33 10.44 16.85
C ASN A 100 -24.03 11.06 18.09
N ALA A 101 -25.36 11.10 18.11
CA ALA A 101 -26.12 11.51 19.29
C ALA A 101 -25.93 10.52 20.46
N TYR A 102 -26.02 9.21 20.20
CA TYR A 102 -25.72 8.19 21.20
C TYR A 102 -24.24 8.23 21.66
N LEU A 103 -23.31 8.45 20.74
CA LEU A 103 -21.90 8.63 21.06
C LEU A 103 -21.71 9.82 22.02
N THR A 104 -22.36 10.95 21.74
CA THR A 104 -22.32 12.14 22.62
C THR A 104 -22.85 11.84 24.01
N LYS A 105 -23.97 11.12 24.11
CA LYS A 105 -24.51 10.67 25.40
C LYS A 105 -23.53 9.76 26.16
N GLY A 106 -22.88 8.83 25.44
CA GLY A 106 -21.83 7.98 26.02
C GLY A 106 -20.63 8.77 26.52
N SER A 107 -20.19 9.80 25.79
CA SER A 107 -19.11 10.69 26.20
C SER A 107 -19.44 11.45 27.48
N ILE A 108 -20.70 11.88 27.66
CA ILE A 108 -21.13 12.53 28.91
C ILE A 108 -21.10 11.54 30.08
N PHE A 109 -21.60 10.32 29.90
CA PHE A 109 -21.51 9.29 30.94
C PHE A 109 -20.07 8.99 31.33
N TYR A 110 -19.15 8.92 30.37
CA TYR A 110 -17.74 8.64 30.63
C TYR A 110 -17.02 9.85 31.25
N PHE A 111 -16.96 10.98 30.54
CA PHE A 111 -16.11 12.12 30.86
C PHE A 111 -16.72 13.10 31.86
N THR A 112 -18.03 13.10 32.07
CA THR A 112 -18.67 13.97 33.08
C THR A 112 -19.11 13.18 34.30
N LEU A 113 -19.82 12.06 34.10
CA LEU A 113 -20.50 11.37 35.19
C LEU A 113 -19.74 10.17 35.76
N ARG A 114 -18.66 9.72 35.10
CA ARG A 114 -17.89 8.51 35.47
C ARG A 114 -18.78 7.26 35.59
N GLN A 115 -19.86 7.20 34.81
CA GLN A 115 -20.79 6.07 34.75
C GLN A 115 -20.42 5.15 33.57
N TYR A 116 -19.37 4.35 33.73
CA TYR A 116 -18.78 3.56 32.65
C TYR A 116 -19.72 2.52 32.05
N ARG A 117 -20.62 1.94 32.86
CA ARG A 117 -21.66 1.02 32.39
C ARG A 117 -22.61 1.71 31.43
N SER A 118 -23.14 2.86 31.82
CA SER A 118 -24.02 3.69 30.98
C SER A 118 -23.31 4.21 29.74
N ALA A 119 -22.02 4.52 29.85
CA ALA A 119 -21.19 4.92 28.72
C ALA A 119 -21.06 3.79 27.69
N LEU A 120 -20.69 2.58 28.13
CA LEU A 120 -20.60 1.41 27.26
C LEU A 120 -21.93 1.14 26.54
N ASP A 121 -23.05 1.23 27.26
CA ASP A 121 -24.38 1.03 26.69
C ASP A 121 -24.70 2.02 25.58
N ALA A 122 -24.38 3.28 25.79
CA ALA A 122 -24.57 4.32 24.79
C ALA A 122 -23.64 4.11 23.58
N TYR A 123 -22.38 3.72 23.80
CA TYR A 123 -21.43 3.44 22.71
C TYR A 123 -21.81 2.19 21.90
N LEU A 124 -22.37 1.16 22.54
CA LEU A 124 -22.90 -0.03 21.84
C LEU A 124 -24.19 0.29 21.07
N LYS A 125 -25.02 1.20 21.57
CA LYS A 125 -26.15 1.73 20.80
C LYS A 125 -25.66 2.54 19.59
N ALA A 126 -24.68 3.42 19.77
CA ALA A 126 -24.06 4.15 18.68
C ALA A 126 -23.46 3.20 17.64
N TRP A 127 -22.77 2.15 18.08
CA TRP A 127 -22.19 1.11 17.24
C TRP A 127 -23.22 0.43 16.33
N ALA A 128 -24.42 0.15 16.85
CA ALA A 128 -25.48 -0.49 16.08
C ALA A 128 -25.84 0.29 14.80
N TYR A 129 -25.72 1.62 14.82
CA TYR A 129 -25.94 2.51 13.67
C TYR A 129 -24.67 2.75 12.87
N LEU A 130 -23.54 3.00 13.54
CA LEU A 130 -22.30 3.45 12.88
C LEU A 130 -21.50 2.33 12.21
N LYS A 131 -21.72 1.07 12.55
CA LYS A 131 -20.92 -0.05 12.01
C LYS A 131 -20.97 -0.20 10.49
N LYS A 132 -22.06 0.27 9.86
CA LYS A 132 -22.25 0.28 8.39
C LYS A 132 -22.15 1.69 7.78
N SER A 133 -21.70 2.66 8.57
CA SER A 133 -21.59 4.05 8.14
C SER A 133 -20.44 4.25 7.15
N ASP A 134 -20.68 5.02 6.10
CA ASP A 134 -19.63 5.52 5.20
C ASP A 134 -18.76 6.59 5.89
N ASN A 135 -19.25 7.19 6.99
CA ASN A 135 -18.49 8.12 7.81
C ASN A 135 -17.50 7.38 8.72
N ARG A 136 -16.36 7.00 8.13
CA ARG A 136 -15.28 6.29 8.83
C ARG A 136 -14.75 7.05 10.04
N TYR A 137 -14.80 8.39 10.04
CA TYR A 137 -14.39 9.16 11.21
C TYR A 137 -15.30 8.88 12.42
N LEU A 138 -16.63 8.90 12.24
CA LEU A 138 -17.56 8.57 13.32
C LEU A 138 -17.45 7.10 13.75
N TYR A 139 -17.24 6.19 12.80
CA TYR A 139 -16.96 4.78 13.07
C TYR A 139 -15.79 4.64 14.04
N TYR A 140 -14.60 5.15 13.69
CA TYR A 140 -13.40 4.99 14.50
C TYR A 140 -13.44 5.84 15.78
N LYS A 141 -14.17 6.95 15.79
CA LYS A 141 -14.44 7.71 17.01
C LYS A 141 -15.21 6.85 18.02
N ASN A 142 -16.23 6.12 17.58
CA ASN A 142 -16.98 5.23 18.46
C ASN A 142 -16.13 4.03 18.93
N ILE A 143 -15.33 3.44 18.04
CA ILE A 143 -14.39 2.35 18.40
C ILE A 143 -13.43 2.81 19.50
N TYR A 144 -12.83 3.99 19.35
CA TYR A 144 -11.97 4.58 20.38
C TYR A 144 -12.68 4.67 21.74
N HIS A 145 -13.93 5.11 21.77
CA HIS A 145 -14.69 5.22 23.03
C HIS A 145 -15.04 3.86 23.65
N ILE A 146 -15.31 2.84 22.83
CA ILE A 146 -15.49 1.46 23.31
C ILE A 146 -14.18 0.94 23.91
N ALA A 147 -13.06 1.13 23.21
CA ALA A 147 -11.72 0.75 23.68
C ALA A 147 -11.36 1.43 25.00
N LEU A 148 -11.73 2.70 25.15
CA LEU A 148 -11.52 3.48 26.36
C LEU A 148 -12.23 2.86 27.58
N VAL A 149 -13.49 2.45 27.41
CA VAL A 149 -14.23 1.77 28.49
C VAL A 149 -13.65 0.39 28.78
N LYS A 150 -13.26 -0.37 27.74
CA LYS A 150 -12.61 -1.68 27.91
C LYS A 150 -11.30 -1.60 28.68
N SER A 151 -10.45 -0.64 28.31
CA SER A 151 -9.20 -0.33 29.00
C SER A 151 -9.44 0.00 30.47
N TYR A 152 -10.41 0.89 30.78
CA TYR A 152 -10.73 1.22 32.17
C TYR A 152 -11.14 -0.01 32.99
N LEU A 153 -11.87 -0.94 32.36
CA LEU A 153 -12.39 -2.14 33.00
C LEU A 153 -11.40 -3.32 32.99
N GLY A 154 -10.15 -3.10 32.55
CA GLY A 154 -9.06 -4.07 32.62
C GLY A 154 -8.92 -5.02 31.43
N ASP A 155 -9.75 -4.89 30.39
CA ASP A 155 -9.64 -5.68 29.14
C ASP A 155 -8.63 -5.02 28.19
N ASN A 156 -7.34 -5.04 28.60
CA ASN A 156 -6.26 -4.33 27.92
C ASN A 156 -5.96 -4.88 26.52
N ASP A 157 -6.02 -6.19 26.33
CA ASP A 157 -5.69 -6.83 25.04
C ASP A 157 -6.67 -6.42 23.95
N GLU A 158 -7.98 -6.48 24.22
CA GLU A 158 -8.98 -6.03 23.26
C GLU A 158 -8.92 -4.51 23.08
N ALA A 159 -8.72 -3.74 24.15
CA ALA A 159 -8.57 -2.29 24.03
C ALA A 159 -7.39 -1.92 23.10
N LEU A 160 -6.24 -2.58 23.24
CA LEU A 160 -5.08 -2.39 22.37
C LEU A 160 -5.38 -2.74 20.91
N ARG A 161 -6.06 -3.86 20.64
CA ARG A 161 -6.50 -4.21 19.26
C ARG A 161 -7.36 -3.11 18.64
N LEU A 162 -8.34 -2.60 19.39
CA LEU A 162 -9.21 -1.52 18.92
C LEU A 162 -8.46 -0.20 18.71
N TYR A 163 -7.49 0.10 19.58
CA TYR A 163 -6.62 1.26 19.40
C TYR A 163 -5.75 1.14 18.14
N ASP A 164 -5.20 -0.03 17.84
CA ASP A 164 -4.40 -0.25 16.63
C ASP A 164 -5.19 0.05 15.34
N TRP A 165 -6.47 -0.31 15.32
CA TRP A 165 -7.34 0.03 14.20
C TRP A 165 -7.61 1.53 14.09
N CYS A 166 -7.84 2.19 15.22
CA CYS A 166 -8.01 3.65 15.28
C CYS A 166 -6.73 4.36 14.79
N LEU A 167 -5.56 3.92 15.25
CA LEU A 167 -4.27 4.47 14.84
C LEU A 167 -4.02 4.30 13.35
N SER A 168 -4.31 3.12 12.81
CA SER A 168 -4.19 2.84 11.37
C SER A 168 -5.01 3.83 10.54
N PHE A 169 -6.26 4.10 10.95
CA PHE A 169 -7.13 5.05 10.27
C PHE A 169 -6.66 6.51 10.41
N TYR A 170 -6.41 6.97 11.65
CA TYR A 170 -6.05 8.37 11.88
C TYR A 170 -4.67 8.73 11.30
N LYS A 171 -3.74 7.77 11.22
CA LYS A 171 -2.45 7.96 10.54
C LYS A 171 -2.63 8.24 9.05
N ILE A 172 -3.55 7.54 8.37
CA ILE A 172 -3.87 7.80 6.95
C ILE A 172 -4.50 9.19 6.79
N CYS A 173 -5.49 9.53 7.63
CA CYS A 173 -6.18 10.82 7.55
C CYS A 173 -5.20 12.00 7.75
N LYS A 174 -4.22 11.85 8.63
CA LYS A 174 -3.18 12.87 8.88
C LYS A 174 -2.31 13.14 7.65
N LEU A 175 -2.11 12.15 6.77
CA LEU A 175 -1.29 12.28 5.55
C LEU A 175 -2.07 12.95 4.40
N GLN A 176 -3.40 13.04 4.48
CA GLN A 176 -4.22 13.68 3.46
C GLN A 176 -4.17 15.21 3.61
N LYS A 177 -4.07 15.93 2.49
CA LYS A 177 -4.17 17.41 2.45
C LYS A 177 -5.63 17.82 2.68
N GLU A 178 -6.05 17.85 3.93
CA GLU A 178 -7.41 18.22 4.32
C GLU A 178 -7.46 19.64 4.93
N GLY A 179 -8.66 20.22 5.00
CA GLY A 179 -8.88 21.52 5.64
C GLY A 179 -8.42 21.55 7.11
N THR A 180 -8.08 22.74 7.60
CA THR A 180 -7.48 22.98 8.93
C THR A 180 -8.22 22.30 10.07
N ASN A 181 -9.57 22.40 10.12
CA ASN A 181 -10.39 21.79 11.17
C ASN A 181 -10.36 20.26 11.15
N LYS A 182 -10.35 19.65 9.96
CA LYS A 182 -10.33 18.19 9.82
C LYS A 182 -8.98 17.64 10.26
N LYS A 183 -7.88 18.30 9.85
CA LYS A 183 -6.52 18.00 10.32
C LYS A 183 -6.38 18.12 11.83
N TYR A 184 -6.96 19.17 12.44
CA TYR A 184 -6.96 19.34 13.90
C TYR A 184 -7.65 18.15 14.59
N ASN A 185 -8.89 17.83 14.18
CA ASN A 185 -9.67 16.77 14.80
C ASN A 185 -9.07 15.37 14.61
N THR A 186 -8.45 15.08 13.47
CA THR A 186 -7.79 13.79 13.23
C THR A 186 -6.47 13.69 13.98
N THR A 187 -5.69 14.77 14.07
CA THR A 187 -4.47 14.81 14.89
C THR A 187 -4.78 14.64 16.37
N LYS A 188 -5.79 15.37 16.87
CA LYS A 188 -6.28 15.23 18.24
C LYS A 188 -6.73 13.79 18.55
N ALA A 189 -7.48 13.17 17.63
CA ALA A 189 -7.91 11.78 17.79
C ALA A 189 -6.72 10.81 17.79
N TYR A 190 -5.72 11.02 16.93
CA TYR A 190 -4.49 10.23 16.91
C TYR A 190 -3.73 10.33 18.23
N LEU A 191 -3.48 11.56 18.73
CA LEU A 191 -2.78 11.83 19.99
C LEU A 191 -3.49 11.17 21.18
N ASN A 192 -4.81 11.32 21.26
CA ASN A 192 -5.60 10.69 22.31
C ASN A 192 -5.58 9.15 22.22
N THR A 193 -5.48 8.59 21.01
CA THR A 193 -5.39 7.14 20.81
C THR A 193 -4.03 6.60 21.22
N ILE A 194 -2.91 7.22 20.79
CA ILE A 194 -1.57 6.77 21.20
C ILE A 194 -1.38 6.92 22.72
N HIS A 195 -1.93 7.97 23.34
CA HIS A 195 -1.88 8.16 24.78
C HIS A 195 -2.57 6.98 25.51
N GLN A 196 -3.80 6.64 25.12
CA GLN A 196 -4.54 5.55 25.79
C GLN A 196 -3.93 4.17 25.49
N ALA A 197 -3.40 3.95 24.28
CA ALA A 197 -2.65 2.75 23.97
C ALA A 197 -1.39 2.62 24.85
N ALA A 198 -0.66 3.73 25.04
CA ALA A 198 0.51 3.77 25.92
C ALA A 198 0.15 3.48 27.39
N VAL A 199 -1.01 3.95 27.88
CA VAL A 199 -1.52 3.58 29.23
C VAL A 199 -1.73 2.07 29.34
N CYS A 200 -2.37 1.44 28.35
CA CYS A 200 -2.53 -0.02 28.33
C CYS A 200 -1.17 -0.75 28.29
N LEU A 201 -0.27 -0.36 27.39
CA LEU A 201 1.06 -0.96 27.26
C LEU A 201 1.88 -0.85 28.54
N LEU A 202 1.72 0.25 29.28
CA LEU A 202 2.39 0.45 30.57
C LEU A 202 1.91 -0.55 31.62
N ARG A 203 0.61 -0.87 31.65
CA ARG A 203 0.05 -1.92 32.53
C ARG A 203 0.58 -3.30 32.17
N GLU A 204 0.76 -3.56 30.88
CA GLU A 204 1.39 -4.77 30.34
C GLU A 204 2.93 -4.77 30.45
N LYS A 205 3.53 -3.72 31.04
CA LYS A 205 4.99 -3.55 31.22
C LYS A 205 5.80 -3.57 29.91
N LYS A 206 5.18 -3.19 28.78
CA LYS A 206 5.81 -3.06 27.47
C LYS A 206 6.50 -1.70 27.32
N ILE A 207 7.57 -1.51 28.10
CA ILE A 207 8.24 -0.20 28.28
C ILE A 207 8.78 0.42 26.98
N PRO A 208 9.50 -0.32 26.11
CA PRO A 208 10.05 0.26 24.87
C PRO A 208 8.97 0.83 23.93
N GLU A 209 7.81 0.16 23.86
CA GLU A 209 6.67 0.59 23.07
C GLU A 209 6.05 1.87 23.65
N VAL A 210 5.92 1.96 24.97
CA VAL A 210 5.45 3.19 25.65
C VAL A 210 6.40 4.36 25.38
N GLU A 211 7.71 4.17 25.52
CA GLU A 211 8.71 5.21 25.24
C GLU A 211 8.61 5.74 23.80
N THR A 212 8.41 4.83 22.84
CA THR A 212 8.22 5.17 21.43
C THR A 212 6.99 6.05 21.23
N LEU A 213 5.84 5.66 21.78
CA LEU A 213 4.59 6.41 21.67
C LEU A 213 4.65 7.77 22.39
N VAL A 214 5.30 7.84 23.56
CA VAL A 214 5.50 9.09 24.30
C VAL A 214 6.37 10.06 23.50
N LYS A 215 7.46 9.58 22.92
CA LYS A 215 8.34 10.40 22.06
C LYS A 215 7.59 10.92 20.84
N GLU A 216 6.82 10.06 20.18
CA GLU A 216 5.98 10.46 19.05
C GLU A 216 4.95 11.52 19.47
N GLY A 217 4.19 11.28 20.54
CA GLY A 217 3.18 12.20 21.04
C GLY A 217 3.74 13.59 21.38
N LEU A 218 4.84 13.64 22.13
CA LEU A 218 5.50 14.91 22.48
C LEU A 218 5.99 15.65 21.23
N SER A 219 6.55 14.95 20.24
CA SER A 219 7.01 15.57 18.99
C SER A 219 5.87 16.19 18.18
N LEU A 220 4.67 15.60 18.25
CA LEU A 220 3.50 16.08 17.52
C LEU A 220 2.78 17.23 18.21
N CYS A 221 2.92 17.35 19.53
CA CYS A 221 2.39 18.46 20.30
C CYS A 221 3.38 19.64 20.41
N ASP A 222 4.57 19.54 19.80
CA ASP A 222 5.63 20.53 20.02
C ASP A 222 5.23 21.92 19.49
N ASN A 223 5.34 22.93 20.37
CA ASN A 223 5.00 24.33 20.11
C ASN A 223 3.58 24.62 19.55
N ASP A 224 2.64 23.67 19.64
CA ASP A 224 1.24 23.87 19.21
C ASP A 224 0.31 23.95 20.42
N LEU A 225 -0.19 25.16 20.69
CA LEU A 225 -1.12 25.45 21.79
C LEU A 225 -2.46 24.72 21.65
N ASN A 226 -2.81 24.22 20.46
CA ASN A 226 -4.06 23.50 20.24
C ASN A 226 -4.08 22.11 20.90
N TYR A 227 -2.91 21.58 21.30
CA TYR A 227 -2.74 20.26 21.91
C TYR A 227 -2.10 20.31 23.31
N ASP A 228 -2.29 21.41 24.04
CA ASP A 228 -1.71 21.62 25.38
C ASP A 228 -2.08 20.52 26.39
N ILE A 229 -3.33 20.04 26.34
CA ILE A 229 -3.80 19.00 27.26
C ILE A 229 -3.24 17.63 26.86
N GLU A 230 -3.22 17.30 25.57
CA GLU A 230 -2.59 16.07 25.07
C GLU A 230 -1.09 16.04 25.43
N ARG A 231 -0.39 17.16 25.29
CA ARG A 231 1.01 17.30 25.73
C ARG A 231 1.18 17.02 27.22
N SER A 232 0.26 17.51 28.04
CA SER A 232 0.27 17.28 29.49
C SER A 232 0.10 15.79 29.83
N TYR A 233 -0.73 15.06 29.08
CA TYR A 233 -0.85 13.61 29.21
C TYR A 233 0.42 12.85 28.83
N PHE A 234 1.16 13.30 27.81
CA PHE A 234 2.46 12.69 27.49
C PHE A 234 3.54 12.98 28.54
N TYR A 235 3.55 14.18 29.14
CA TYR A 235 4.41 14.43 30.30
C TYR A 235 4.06 13.55 31.49
N GLN A 236 2.77 13.30 31.74
CA GLN A 236 2.34 12.35 32.78
C GLN A 236 2.89 10.94 32.50
N LEU A 237 2.75 10.42 31.27
CA LEU A 237 3.28 9.11 30.88
C LEU A 237 4.81 9.05 31.01
N ARG A 238 5.53 10.10 30.57
CA ARG A 238 7.00 10.15 30.72
C ARG A 238 7.42 10.21 32.18
N GLY A 239 6.69 10.97 33.01
CA GLY A 239 6.85 10.96 34.45
C GLY A 239 6.64 9.58 35.06
N MET A 240 5.64 8.82 34.61
CA MET A 240 5.42 7.42 35.04
C MET A 240 6.59 6.50 34.65
N LEU A 241 7.14 6.65 33.44
CA LEU A 241 8.34 5.91 33.03
C LEU A 241 9.54 6.24 33.93
N HIS A 242 9.74 7.52 34.27
CA HIS A 242 10.78 7.93 35.21
C HIS A 242 10.54 7.38 36.62
N VAL A 243 9.29 7.28 37.10
CA VAL A 243 8.95 6.63 38.37
C VAL A 243 9.34 5.15 38.36
N LEU A 244 9.09 4.43 37.26
CA LEU A 244 9.47 3.02 37.10
C LEU A 244 11.00 2.86 37.06
N GLY A 245 11.69 3.76 36.36
CA GLY A 245 13.15 3.81 36.31
C GLY A 245 13.83 4.34 37.58
N LYS A 246 13.06 4.70 38.62
CA LYS A 246 13.55 5.34 39.87
C LYS A 246 14.33 6.64 39.65
N ASN A 247 14.04 7.36 38.57
CA ASN A 247 14.61 8.66 38.26
C ASN A 247 13.75 9.77 38.89
N ASP A 248 13.81 9.87 40.22
CA ASP A 248 12.85 10.62 41.03
C ASP A 248 12.76 12.12 40.69
N ASP A 249 13.88 12.79 40.44
CA ASP A 249 13.89 14.23 40.13
C ASP A 249 13.29 14.54 38.75
N LEU A 250 13.63 13.72 37.74
CA LEU A 250 13.03 13.83 36.40
C LEU A 250 11.54 13.52 36.45
N ALA A 251 11.14 12.50 37.22
CA ALA A 251 9.74 12.16 37.42
C ALA A 251 8.95 13.32 38.04
N LEU A 252 9.46 13.95 39.09
CA LEU A 252 8.79 15.09 39.73
C LEU A 252 8.63 16.27 38.77
N CYS A 253 9.66 16.59 37.99
CA CYS A 253 9.62 17.66 37.00
C CYS A 253 8.50 17.44 35.97
N ASP A 254 8.46 16.25 35.34
CA ASP A 254 7.44 15.91 34.35
C ASP A 254 6.03 15.87 34.94
N LEU A 255 5.88 15.29 36.14
CA LEU A 255 4.59 15.21 36.83
C LEU A 255 4.07 16.60 37.24
N GLU A 256 4.95 17.55 37.59
CA GLU A 256 4.57 18.92 37.89
C GLU A 256 4.09 19.68 36.65
N VAL A 257 4.82 19.54 35.54
CA VAL A 257 4.41 20.13 34.25
C VAL A 257 3.06 19.56 33.80
N ALA A 258 2.91 18.24 33.86
CA ALA A 258 1.65 17.57 33.52
C ALA A 258 0.48 18.06 34.39
N LEU A 259 0.69 18.16 35.71
CA LEU A 259 -0.34 18.55 36.66
C LEU A 259 -0.88 19.95 36.37
N MET A 260 -0.03 20.91 35.98
CA MET A 260 -0.47 22.27 35.64
C MET A 260 -1.50 22.28 34.50
N GLY A 261 -1.22 21.56 33.41
CA GLY A 261 -2.14 21.50 32.26
C GLY A 261 -3.41 20.69 32.56
N ILE A 262 -3.28 19.58 33.30
CA ILE A 262 -4.40 18.73 33.72
C ILE A 262 -5.38 19.47 34.63
N LEU A 263 -4.88 20.25 35.61
CA LEU A 263 -5.73 21.06 36.48
C LEU A 263 -6.44 22.19 35.72
N LYS A 264 -5.78 22.81 34.73
CA LYS A 264 -6.41 23.84 33.87
C LYS A 264 -7.65 23.31 33.14
N LYS A 265 -7.70 22.01 32.84
CA LYS A 265 -8.84 21.36 32.19
C LYS A 265 -9.76 20.60 33.16
N ASN A 266 -9.60 20.81 34.47
CA ASN A 266 -10.39 20.17 35.53
C ASN A 266 -10.40 18.62 35.44
N ASP A 267 -9.31 18.04 34.93
CA ASP A 267 -9.17 16.58 34.86
C ASP A 267 -8.68 16.04 36.22
N PHE A 268 -9.62 16.00 37.16
CA PHE A 268 -9.38 15.52 38.53
C PHE A 268 -8.90 14.05 38.56
N THR A 269 -9.27 13.27 37.54
CA THR A 269 -8.93 11.86 37.41
C THR A 269 -7.42 11.68 37.26
N ASN A 270 -6.81 12.36 36.28
CA ASN A 270 -5.37 12.30 36.09
C ASN A 270 -4.61 13.09 37.16
N ALA A 271 -5.17 14.18 37.70
CA ALA A 271 -4.57 14.89 38.83
C ALA A 271 -4.41 14.00 40.06
N SER A 272 -5.42 13.19 40.39
CA SER A 272 -5.37 12.21 41.48
C SER A 272 -4.26 11.18 41.29
N LEU A 273 -4.08 10.66 40.07
CA LEU A 273 -2.99 9.74 39.77
C LEU A 273 -1.63 10.41 39.94
N ILE A 274 -1.48 11.67 39.51
CA ILE A 274 -0.23 12.41 39.71
C ILE A 274 0.06 12.62 41.19
N TYR A 275 -0.92 13.01 42.01
CA TYR A 275 -0.71 13.13 43.46
C TYR A 275 -0.25 11.81 44.07
N PHE A 276 -0.88 10.71 43.69
CA PHE A 276 -0.46 9.38 44.13
C PHE A 276 0.99 9.07 43.73
N LEU A 277 1.37 9.29 42.46
CA LEU A 277 2.74 9.05 41.97
C LEU A 277 3.77 9.92 42.70
N LYS A 278 3.50 11.22 42.87
CA LYS A 278 4.35 12.12 43.67
C LYS A 278 4.51 11.62 45.10
N SER A 279 3.43 11.08 45.69
CA SER A 279 3.52 10.52 47.05
C SER A 279 4.50 9.35 47.14
N LYS A 280 4.53 8.44 46.15
CA LYS A 280 5.47 7.31 46.11
C LYS A 280 6.91 7.80 46.02
N ILE A 281 7.17 8.83 45.21
CA ILE A 281 8.49 9.46 45.11
C ILE A 281 8.89 10.04 46.47
N TYR A 282 8.03 10.84 47.10
CA TYR A 282 8.34 11.45 48.40
C TYR A 282 8.53 10.43 49.53
N LEU A 283 7.83 9.29 49.49
CA LEU A 283 8.08 8.18 50.43
C LEU A 283 9.48 7.59 50.25
N ARG A 284 9.94 7.37 49.01
CA ARG A 284 11.32 6.92 48.73
C ARG A 284 12.36 7.92 49.20
N GLN A 285 12.07 9.21 49.06
CA GLN A 285 12.95 10.30 49.51
C GLN A 285 12.85 10.58 51.03
N HIS A 286 12.10 9.79 51.80
CA HIS A 286 11.83 10.02 53.23
C HIS A 286 11.19 11.38 53.56
N ARG A 287 10.57 12.05 52.57
CA ARG A 287 9.87 13.35 52.72
C ARG A 287 8.41 13.11 53.15
N LEU A 288 8.22 12.55 54.34
CA LEU A 288 6.93 12.04 54.82
C LEU A 288 5.79 13.07 54.79
N LYS A 289 6.05 14.32 55.19
CA LYS A 289 5.01 15.38 55.18
C LYS A 289 4.45 15.63 53.77
N LEU A 290 5.33 15.69 52.77
CA LEU A 290 4.92 15.88 51.37
C LEU A 290 4.21 14.64 50.81
N ALA A 291 4.70 13.44 51.16
CA ALA A 291 4.07 12.19 50.76
C ALA A 291 2.61 12.10 51.22
N TYR A 292 2.37 12.24 52.52
CA TYR A 292 1.02 12.09 53.07
C TYR A 292 0.11 13.27 52.70
N SER A 293 0.65 14.47 52.51
CA SER A 293 -0.13 15.59 51.96
C SER A 293 -0.65 15.29 50.55
N ASN A 294 0.14 14.64 49.70
CA ASN A 294 -0.34 14.23 48.38
C ASN A 294 -1.34 13.06 48.44
N LEU A 295 -1.16 12.10 49.35
CA LEU A 295 -2.14 11.04 49.57
C LEU A 295 -3.50 11.59 50.05
N GLN A 296 -3.49 12.60 50.91
CA GLN A 296 -4.72 13.30 51.34
C GLN A 296 -5.41 14.05 50.19
N LYS A 297 -4.65 14.49 49.17
CA LYS A 297 -5.27 15.06 47.95
C LYS A 297 -5.99 13.99 47.13
N VAL A 298 -5.47 12.75 47.08
CA VAL A 298 -6.18 11.61 46.46
C VAL A 298 -7.51 11.36 47.17
N ASP A 299 -7.50 11.33 48.51
CA ASP A 299 -8.71 11.19 49.32
C ASP A 299 -9.71 12.35 49.05
N SER A 300 -9.24 13.59 49.05
CA SER A 300 -10.08 14.77 48.75
C SER A 300 -10.77 14.68 47.37
N VAL A 301 -10.03 14.24 46.34
CA VAL A 301 -10.60 14.00 45.01
C VAL A 301 -11.69 12.92 45.07
N PHE A 302 -11.42 11.81 45.76
CA PHE A 302 -12.41 10.73 45.90
C PHE A 302 -13.65 11.16 46.66
N VAL A 303 -13.52 11.92 47.75
CA VAL A 303 -14.65 12.43 48.54
C VAL A 303 -15.52 13.37 47.70
N HIS A 304 -14.91 14.24 46.90
CA HIS A 304 -15.67 15.20 46.10
C HIS A 304 -16.31 14.56 44.87
N HIS A 305 -15.56 13.70 44.15
CA HIS A 305 -15.97 13.17 42.85
C HIS A 305 -16.49 11.74 42.87
N HIS A 306 -16.37 11.04 44.00
CA HIS A 306 -16.79 9.64 44.17
C HIS A 306 -16.12 8.70 43.15
N PHE A 307 -14.87 9.01 42.79
CA PHE A 307 -14.14 8.29 41.75
C PHE A 307 -12.63 8.33 42.01
N VAL A 308 -11.95 7.20 41.78
CA VAL A 308 -10.49 7.10 41.81
C VAL A 308 -10.05 6.06 40.77
N LEU A 309 -8.93 6.33 40.11
CA LEU A 309 -8.35 5.38 39.16
C LEU A 309 -7.82 4.14 39.90
N PRO A 310 -7.93 2.94 39.31
CA PRO A 310 -7.37 1.72 39.88
C PRO A 310 -5.88 1.86 40.27
N GLU A 311 -5.09 2.57 39.47
CA GLU A 311 -3.67 2.81 39.72
C GLU A 311 -3.39 3.64 40.97
N ALA A 312 -4.36 4.45 41.42
CA ALA A 312 -4.24 5.27 42.63
C ALA A 312 -4.88 4.61 43.87
N ALA A 313 -5.47 3.42 43.73
CA ALA A 313 -6.16 2.71 44.81
C ALA A 313 -5.23 2.38 46.00
N GLU A 314 -3.95 2.10 45.74
CA GLU A 314 -2.93 1.82 46.76
C GLU A 314 -2.75 3.01 47.75
N ALA A 315 -3.20 4.22 47.39
CA ALA A 315 -3.15 5.39 48.27
C ALA A 315 -3.79 5.12 49.64
N TYR A 316 -4.92 4.43 49.69
CA TYR A 316 -5.63 4.14 50.94
C TYR A 316 -4.87 3.15 51.81
N THR A 317 -4.25 2.12 51.23
CA THR A 317 -3.37 1.20 51.96
C THR A 317 -2.23 1.95 52.65
N LEU A 318 -1.64 2.95 51.96
CA LEU A 318 -0.58 3.78 52.53
C LEU A 318 -1.08 4.70 53.65
N LEU A 319 -2.27 5.28 53.49
CA LEU A 319 -2.92 6.13 54.50
C LEU A 319 -3.30 5.34 55.76
N ILE A 320 -3.89 4.15 55.60
CA ILE A 320 -4.26 3.25 56.70
C ILE A 320 -3.01 2.85 57.49
N LYS A 321 -1.96 2.40 56.79
CA LYS A 321 -0.68 2.02 57.42
C LYS A 321 -0.04 3.16 58.21
N HIS A 322 -0.18 4.40 57.72
CA HIS A 322 0.32 5.58 58.41
C HIS A 322 -0.51 5.95 59.64
N ALA A 323 -1.84 5.91 59.52
CA ALA A 323 -2.75 6.13 60.64
C ALA A 323 -2.50 5.12 61.77
N HIS A 324 -2.36 3.85 61.41
CA HIS A 324 -2.02 2.76 62.35
C HIS A 324 -0.70 3.04 63.09
N ARG A 325 0.36 3.40 62.36
CA ARG A 325 1.68 3.74 62.96
C ARG A 325 1.63 4.94 63.90
N LYS A 326 0.68 5.85 63.69
CA LYS A 326 0.46 7.01 64.56
C LYS A 326 -0.48 6.72 65.73
N ASN A 327 -1.03 5.51 65.81
CA ASN A 327 -2.12 5.16 66.73
C ASN A 327 -3.35 6.08 66.56
N ASP A 328 -3.61 6.55 65.33
CA ASP A 328 -4.78 7.37 64.99
C ASP A 328 -5.93 6.48 64.50
N THR A 329 -6.65 5.90 65.45
CA THR A 329 -7.75 4.95 65.18
C THR A 329 -8.88 5.58 64.37
N ALA A 330 -9.14 6.88 64.53
CA ALA A 330 -10.19 7.58 63.79
C ALA A 330 -9.83 7.70 62.30
N ALA A 331 -8.60 8.10 61.99
CA ALA A 331 -8.12 8.16 60.62
C ALA A 331 -8.01 6.75 59.99
N GLU A 332 -7.56 5.76 60.76
CA GLU A 332 -7.46 4.37 60.29
C GLU A 332 -8.82 3.81 59.87
N LEU A 333 -9.85 4.01 60.71
CA LEU A 333 -11.22 3.62 60.40
C LEU A 333 -11.76 4.37 59.18
N TYR A 334 -11.55 5.69 59.11
CA TYR A 334 -12.00 6.51 58.00
C TYR A 334 -11.44 6.02 56.65
N TYR A 335 -10.12 5.85 56.54
CA TYR A 335 -9.51 5.42 55.28
C TYR A 335 -9.86 3.97 54.92
N THR A 336 -10.08 3.11 55.92
CA THR A 336 -10.60 1.75 55.70
C THR A 336 -12.01 1.79 55.09
N MET A 337 -12.88 2.69 55.57
CA MET A 337 -14.21 2.88 54.98
C MET A 337 -14.14 3.40 53.54
N GLN A 338 -13.22 4.34 53.25
CA GLN A 338 -13.05 4.83 51.87
C GLN A 338 -12.55 3.75 50.92
N GLN A 339 -11.58 2.94 51.35
CA GLN A 339 -11.10 1.79 50.57
C GLN A 339 -12.24 0.82 50.23
N ASN A 340 -13.05 0.44 51.23
CA ASN A 340 -14.21 -0.45 51.01
C ASN A 340 -15.23 0.13 50.02
N ARG A 341 -15.49 1.45 50.07
CA ARG A 341 -16.37 2.14 49.11
C ARG A 341 -15.83 2.06 47.69
N MET A 342 -14.54 2.34 47.52
CA MET A 342 -13.85 2.23 46.23
C MET A 342 -13.91 0.81 45.68
N ASP A 343 -13.56 -0.20 46.49
CA ASP A 343 -13.55 -1.60 46.06
C ASP A 343 -14.94 -2.08 45.62
N THR A 344 -15.99 -1.67 46.34
CA THR A 344 -17.38 -1.98 45.99
C THR A 344 -17.76 -1.42 44.62
N MET A 345 -17.35 -0.19 44.31
CA MET A 345 -17.59 0.43 43.00
C MET A 345 -16.87 -0.33 41.88
N GLN A 346 -15.58 -0.63 42.07
CA GLN A 346 -14.75 -1.32 41.07
C GLN A 346 -15.24 -2.75 40.79
N VAL A 347 -15.55 -3.53 41.83
CA VAL A 347 -16.07 -4.91 41.68
C VAL A 347 -17.36 -4.93 40.89
N GLY A 348 -18.25 -3.96 41.13
CA GLY A 348 -19.49 -3.86 40.36
C GLY A 348 -19.22 -3.65 38.86
N ASP A 349 -18.28 -2.76 38.54
CA ASP A 349 -17.96 -2.40 37.15
C ASP A 349 -17.33 -3.55 36.39
N LEU A 350 -16.41 -4.29 37.02
CA LEU A 350 -15.83 -5.52 36.47
C LEU A 350 -16.88 -6.60 36.19
N LYS A 351 -17.79 -6.86 37.15
CA LYS A 351 -18.88 -7.84 36.98
C LYS A 351 -19.80 -7.46 35.81
N TYR A 352 -20.13 -6.17 35.69
CA TYR A 352 -20.96 -5.69 34.60
C TYR A 352 -20.30 -5.88 33.24
N LEU A 353 -19.00 -5.56 33.12
CA LEU A 353 -18.26 -5.76 31.88
C LEU A 353 -18.34 -7.22 31.46
N ASN A 354 -17.95 -8.15 32.34
CA ASN A 354 -17.91 -9.56 32.01
C ASN A 354 -19.29 -10.05 31.53
N ALA A 355 -20.36 -9.76 32.27
CA ALA A 355 -21.71 -10.17 31.89
C ALA A 355 -22.17 -9.60 30.54
N LYS A 356 -21.86 -8.32 30.26
CA LYS A 356 -22.25 -7.65 29.03
C LYS A 356 -21.37 -8.07 27.84
N MET A 357 -20.09 -8.32 28.06
CA MET A 357 -19.14 -8.79 27.07
C MET A 357 -19.42 -10.24 26.67
N TYR A 358 -19.69 -11.16 27.60
CA TYR A 358 -20.09 -12.52 27.25
C TYR A 358 -21.36 -12.57 26.39
N LYS A 359 -22.33 -11.66 26.62
CA LYS A 359 -23.51 -11.49 25.74
C LYS A 359 -23.21 -10.71 24.46
N SER A 360 -22.17 -9.88 24.47
CA SER A 360 -21.72 -9.02 23.38
C SER A 360 -20.45 -9.55 22.68
N ASN A 361 -20.13 -10.85 22.79
CA ASN A 361 -19.15 -11.58 21.96
C ASN A 361 -19.46 -11.49 20.43
N ARG A 362 -20.39 -10.61 20.04
CA ARG A 362 -20.63 -10.11 18.68
C ARG A 362 -19.76 -8.91 18.28
N ILE A 363 -18.95 -8.35 19.18
CA ILE A 363 -17.91 -7.36 18.82
C ILE A 363 -16.72 -8.06 18.13
N GLU A 364 -16.57 -9.39 18.26
CA GLU A 364 -15.58 -10.17 17.50
C GLU A 364 -15.80 -10.16 15.97
N ASN A 365 -16.99 -9.78 15.51
CA ASN A 365 -17.27 -9.48 14.09
C ASN A 365 -17.21 -7.97 13.82
N LEU A 366 -16.37 -7.26 14.53
CA LEU A 366 -15.82 -6.04 13.99
C LEU A 366 -15.01 -6.48 12.76
N ASP A 367 -15.49 -6.15 11.56
CA ASP A 367 -14.77 -6.44 10.32
C ASP A 367 -13.34 -5.88 10.47
N GLU A 368 -12.37 -6.76 10.80
CA GLU A 368 -10.99 -6.49 10.42
C GLU A 368 -11.06 -6.11 8.95
N PRO A 369 -10.38 -5.05 8.49
CA PRO A 369 -10.34 -4.73 7.06
C PRO A 369 -9.95 -6.02 6.35
N ASP A 370 -10.92 -6.61 5.64
CA ASP A 370 -10.97 -8.05 5.42
C ASP A 370 -9.66 -8.46 4.77
N ARG A 371 -8.75 -9.06 5.55
CA ARG A 371 -7.44 -9.49 5.06
C ARG A 371 -7.64 -10.45 3.88
N SER A 372 -8.79 -11.12 3.83
CA SER A 372 -9.19 -11.92 2.69
C SER A 372 -9.49 -11.06 1.46
N THR A 373 -10.22 -9.93 1.52
CA THR A 373 -10.42 -9.04 0.36
C THR A 373 -9.12 -8.47 -0.19
N ALA A 374 -8.21 -8.03 0.69
CA ALA A 374 -6.88 -7.58 0.26
C ALA A 374 -6.10 -8.73 -0.39
N ALA A 375 -6.16 -9.94 0.19
CA ALA A 375 -5.56 -11.13 -0.42
C ALA A 375 -6.22 -11.48 -1.77
N PHE A 376 -7.54 -11.41 -1.92
CA PHE A 376 -8.26 -11.65 -3.18
C PHE A 376 -7.87 -10.65 -4.27
N ILE A 377 -7.69 -9.37 -3.91
CA ILE A 377 -7.19 -8.35 -4.83
C ILE A 377 -5.75 -8.67 -5.25
N ILE A 378 -4.88 -9.04 -4.31
CA ILE A 378 -3.49 -9.41 -4.59
C ILE A 378 -3.42 -10.66 -5.48
N PHE A 379 -4.21 -11.69 -5.17
CA PHE A 379 -4.33 -12.91 -5.98
C PHE A 379 -4.89 -12.61 -7.37
N GLY A 380 -5.87 -11.72 -7.49
CA GLY A 380 -6.43 -11.28 -8.77
C GLY A 380 -5.40 -10.53 -9.63
N LEU A 381 -4.63 -9.61 -9.03
CA LEU A 381 -3.55 -8.90 -9.72
C LEU A 381 -2.42 -9.85 -10.14
N ALA A 382 -2.06 -10.82 -9.30
CA ALA A 382 -1.08 -11.84 -9.63
C ALA A 382 -1.56 -12.74 -10.80
N ALA A 383 -2.83 -13.13 -10.82
CA ALA A 383 -3.43 -13.91 -11.90
C ALA A 383 -3.47 -13.14 -13.24
N LEU A 384 -3.74 -11.83 -13.21
CA LEU A 384 -3.69 -10.99 -14.40
C LEU A 384 -2.26 -10.86 -14.95
N LEU A 385 -1.28 -10.70 -14.07
CA LEU A 385 0.13 -10.66 -14.46
C LEU A 385 0.58 -11.99 -15.08
N THR A 386 0.24 -13.13 -14.49
CA THR A 386 0.59 -14.43 -15.06
C THR A 386 -0.09 -14.67 -16.41
N ALA A 387 -1.37 -14.32 -16.56
CA ALA A 387 -2.08 -14.39 -17.83
C ALA A 387 -1.43 -13.53 -18.92
N PHE A 388 -0.98 -12.31 -18.58
CA PHE A 388 -0.24 -11.44 -19.50
C PHE A 388 1.06 -12.07 -19.98
N PHE A 389 1.84 -12.69 -19.08
CA PHE A 389 3.08 -13.38 -19.46
C PHE A 389 2.82 -14.60 -20.36
N VAL A 390 1.79 -15.40 -20.06
CA VAL A 390 1.39 -16.55 -20.90
C VAL A 390 0.96 -16.07 -22.29
N PHE A 391 0.16 -15.02 -22.37
CA PHE A 391 -0.25 -14.44 -23.64
C PHE A 391 0.95 -13.94 -24.47
N ARG A 392 1.91 -13.26 -23.84
CA ARG A 392 3.16 -12.81 -24.49
C ARG A 392 3.95 -13.99 -25.05
N ILE A 393 4.07 -15.09 -24.30
CA ILE A 393 4.77 -16.30 -24.76
C ILE A 393 4.06 -16.89 -25.99
N ILE A 394 2.73 -17.06 -25.93
CA ILE A 394 1.93 -17.58 -27.05
C ILE A 394 2.12 -16.69 -28.29
N MET A 395 2.02 -15.37 -28.14
CA MET A 395 2.14 -14.42 -29.24
C MET A 395 3.53 -14.46 -29.89
N VAL A 396 4.61 -14.52 -29.10
CA VAL A 396 5.98 -14.68 -29.61
C VAL A 396 6.16 -15.99 -30.37
N THR A 397 5.62 -17.11 -29.86
CA THR A 397 5.71 -18.40 -30.58
C THR A 397 4.94 -18.38 -31.89
N PHE A 398 3.80 -17.69 -31.94
CA PHE A 398 3.00 -17.53 -33.15
C PHE A 398 3.73 -16.70 -34.22
N ILE A 399 4.33 -15.57 -33.84
CA ILE A 399 5.15 -14.75 -34.74
C ILE A 399 6.33 -15.56 -35.28
N ARG A 400 7.07 -16.27 -34.41
CA ARG A 400 8.22 -17.10 -34.83
C ARG A 400 7.81 -18.18 -35.84
N LYS A 401 6.67 -18.85 -35.61
CA LYS A 401 6.12 -19.84 -36.56
C LYS A 401 5.73 -19.19 -37.89
N LYS A 402 5.14 -18.00 -37.88
CA LYS A 402 4.76 -17.26 -39.10
C LYS A 402 5.99 -16.85 -39.92
N VAL A 403 6.99 -16.23 -39.30
CA VAL A 403 8.24 -15.82 -39.98
C VAL A 403 8.99 -17.02 -40.56
N LYS A 404 9.02 -18.15 -39.82
CA LYS A 404 9.65 -19.39 -40.30
C LYS A 404 8.97 -19.94 -41.55
N ARG A 405 7.63 -19.94 -41.62
CA ARG A 405 6.88 -20.40 -42.80
C ARG A 405 7.16 -19.55 -44.04
N GLU A 406 7.25 -18.23 -43.90
CA GLU A 406 7.53 -17.33 -45.03
C GLU A 406 8.96 -17.47 -45.56
N ARG A 407 9.96 -17.69 -44.69
CA ARG A 407 11.35 -17.96 -45.14
C ARG A 407 11.46 -19.24 -45.97
N ILE A 408 10.70 -20.27 -45.62
CA ILE A 408 10.74 -21.56 -46.34
C ILE A 408 10.14 -21.41 -47.74
N LYS A 409 9.02 -20.69 -47.89
CA LYS A 409 8.44 -20.38 -49.21
C LYS A 409 9.45 -19.66 -50.10
N MET A 410 10.15 -18.66 -49.56
CA MET A 410 11.18 -17.91 -50.29
C MET A 410 12.37 -18.76 -50.75
N LEU A 411 12.71 -19.84 -50.04
CA LEU A 411 13.78 -20.76 -50.44
C LEU A 411 13.37 -21.74 -51.55
N ILE A 412 12.10 -22.11 -51.60
CA ILE A 412 11.55 -23.05 -52.59
C ILE A 412 11.33 -22.37 -53.95
N LEU A 413 11.06 -21.06 -53.95
CA LEU A 413 10.77 -20.25 -55.15
C LEU A 413 12.02 -19.70 -55.86
N GLN A 414 13.24 -19.96 -55.38
CA GLN A 414 14.45 -19.50 -56.06
C GLN A 414 14.73 -20.38 -57.30
N PRO A 415 14.82 -19.81 -58.52
CA PRO A 415 15.29 -20.57 -59.68
C PRO A 415 16.76 -20.97 -59.50
N PRO A 416 17.22 -22.09 -60.10
CA PRO A 416 18.60 -22.52 -60.00
C PRO A 416 19.55 -21.43 -60.54
N PRO A 417 20.78 -21.33 -59.99
CA PRO A 417 21.72 -20.30 -60.41
C PRO A 417 22.00 -20.43 -61.91
N VAL A 418 21.81 -19.33 -62.64
CA VAL A 418 22.13 -19.20 -64.06
C VAL A 418 23.64 -19.42 -64.25
N PRO A 419 24.09 -20.26 -65.19
CA PRO A 419 25.51 -20.36 -65.53
C PRO A 419 26.00 -19.03 -66.09
N LEU A 420 27.11 -18.50 -65.56
CA LEU A 420 27.71 -17.26 -66.03
C LEU A 420 28.16 -17.40 -67.50
N GLN A 421 27.69 -16.50 -68.38
CA GLN A 421 28.32 -16.24 -69.68
C GLN A 421 29.55 -15.36 -69.46
N LEU A 422 30.68 -15.73 -70.06
CA LEU A 422 31.92 -14.94 -70.04
C LEU A 422 31.73 -13.63 -70.83
N PRO A 423 32.21 -12.48 -70.32
CA PRO A 423 32.26 -11.24 -71.10
C PRO A 423 33.23 -11.36 -72.28
N SER A 424 32.74 -10.99 -73.47
CA SER A 424 33.51 -10.77 -74.69
C SER A 424 34.33 -9.47 -74.62
N GLU A 425 35.51 -9.51 -75.23
CA GLU A 425 36.58 -8.51 -75.28
C GLU A 425 36.14 -7.08 -75.65
N THR A 426 36.77 -6.08 -75.02
CA THR A 426 37.31 -4.89 -75.72
C THR A 426 38.27 -4.09 -74.81
N ALA A 427 39.53 -3.94 -75.28
CA ALA A 427 40.48 -2.82 -75.11
C ALA A 427 40.86 -2.37 -73.66
N GLU A 428 42.12 -2.29 -73.21
CA GLU A 428 43.34 -1.76 -73.83
C GLU A 428 44.61 -2.28 -73.10
N LYS A 429 45.71 -2.39 -73.85
CA LYS A 429 47.04 -2.91 -73.46
C LYS A 429 47.70 -2.17 -72.29
N LYS A 430 48.30 -2.95 -71.37
CA LYS A 430 49.66 -2.71 -70.87
C LYS A 430 50.33 -4.03 -70.46
N SER A 431 51.52 -4.23 -71.00
CA SER A 431 52.38 -5.41 -70.88
C SER A 431 52.78 -5.75 -69.43
N THR A 432 52.47 -6.97 -68.98
CA THR A 432 53.42 -7.86 -68.28
C THR A 432 52.88 -9.31 -68.12
N LYS A 433 53.53 -10.25 -68.84
CA LYS A 433 53.93 -11.60 -68.37
C LYS A 433 52.85 -12.71 -68.21
N PRO A 434 53.25 -14.01 -68.21
CA PRO A 434 52.43 -15.23 -68.41
C PRO A 434 51.29 -15.56 -67.40
N ALA A 435 50.87 -14.60 -66.57
CA ALA A 435 49.96 -14.83 -65.45
C ALA A 435 48.47 -14.87 -65.87
N GLU A 436 48.01 -14.04 -66.80
CA GLU A 436 46.58 -13.98 -67.19
C GLU A 436 46.10 -15.23 -67.93
N GLU A 437 46.90 -15.77 -68.84
CA GLU A 437 46.56 -17.01 -69.58
C GLU A 437 46.48 -18.22 -68.62
N LEU A 438 47.35 -18.27 -67.62
CA LEU A 438 47.32 -19.29 -66.58
C LEU A 438 46.08 -19.15 -65.67
N VAL A 439 45.66 -17.92 -65.33
CA VAL A 439 44.42 -17.67 -64.57
C VAL A 439 43.21 -18.17 -65.35
N VAL A 440 43.09 -17.84 -66.64
CA VAL A 440 41.99 -18.31 -67.49
C VAL A 440 41.97 -19.84 -67.57
N LYS A 441 43.13 -20.48 -67.75
CA LYS A 441 43.26 -21.95 -67.78
C LYS A 441 42.85 -22.59 -66.46
N ILE A 442 43.22 -22.00 -65.31
CA ILE A 442 42.83 -22.48 -63.98
C ILE A 442 41.32 -22.32 -63.75
N LEU A 443 40.72 -21.20 -64.16
CA LEU A 443 39.28 -20.97 -64.04
C LEU A 443 38.48 -21.95 -64.91
N GLN A 444 38.89 -22.19 -66.16
CA GLN A 444 38.27 -23.20 -67.03
C GLN A 444 38.41 -24.61 -66.45
N GLY A 445 39.57 -24.93 -65.88
CA GLY A 445 39.79 -26.20 -65.18
C GLY A 445 38.92 -26.35 -63.93
N LEU A 446 38.71 -25.27 -63.16
CA LEU A 446 37.77 -25.27 -62.03
C LEU A 446 36.35 -25.55 -62.49
N VAL A 447 35.88 -24.89 -63.56
CA VAL A 447 34.54 -25.14 -64.12
C VAL A 447 34.38 -26.61 -64.56
N ARG A 448 35.40 -27.19 -65.19
CA ARG A 448 35.38 -28.60 -65.58
C ARG A 448 35.28 -29.52 -64.35
N LEU A 449 36.11 -29.29 -63.34
CA LEU A 449 36.06 -30.08 -62.10
C LEU A 449 34.70 -29.93 -61.39
N GLU A 450 34.13 -28.73 -61.36
CA GLU A 450 32.78 -28.46 -60.83
C GLU A 450 31.71 -29.30 -61.56
N GLN A 451 31.77 -29.38 -62.89
CA GLN A 451 30.86 -30.20 -63.71
C GLN A 451 31.04 -31.70 -63.46
N GLU A 452 32.26 -32.14 -63.17
CA GLU A 452 32.58 -33.52 -62.77
C GLU A 452 32.22 -33.83 -61.29
N HIS A 453 31.58 -32.87 -60.60
CA HIS A 453 31.17 -32.99 -59.20
C HIS A 453 32.31 -33.37 -58.24
N PHE A 454 33.54 -32.91 -58.52
CA PHE A 454 34.72 -33.26 -57.71
C PHE A 454 34.53 -32.98 -56.21
N TYR A 455 33.74 -31.95 -55.89
CA TYR A 455 33.45 -31.50 -54.55
C TYR A 455 32.66 -32.53 -53.73
N LEU A 456 31.95 -33.48 -54.34
CA LEU A 456 31.24 -34.54 -53.61
C LEU A 456 32.19 -35.59 -52.98
N LYS A 457 33.47 -35.62 -53.40
CA LYS A 457 34.45 -36.55 -52.82
C LYS A 457 34.78 -36.17 -51.37
N LYS A 458 34.85 -37.17 -50.49
CA LYS A 458 35.24 -36.96 -49.09
C LYS A 458 36.72 -36.54 -49.00
N GLY A 459 37.01 -35.54 -48.18
CA GLY A 459 38.39 -35.13 -47.89
C GLY A 459 39.10 -34.34 -48.99
N VAL A 460 38.37 -33.69 -49.91
CA VAL A 460 38.94 -32.78 -50.91
C VAL A 460 39.74 -31.66 -50.24
N ARG A 461 41.03 -31.58 -50.57
CA ARG A 461 41.97 -30.57 -50.07
C ARG A 461 42.47 -29.68 -51.21
N LEU A 462 42.75 -28.42 -50.89
CA LEU A 462 43.27 -27.43 -51.84
C LEU A 462 44.51 -27.92 -52.61
N VAL A 463 45.41 -28.63 -51.92
CA VAL A 463 46.62 -29.23 -52.50
C VAL A 463 46.29 -30.20 -53.65
N GLN A 464 45.24 -31.00 -53.51
CA GLN A 464 44.85 -31.99 -54.52
C GLN A 464 44.31 -31.30 -55.79
N VAL A 465 43.49 -30.27 -55.60
CA VAL A 465 42.92 -29.49 -56.70
C VAL A 465 43.99 -28.67 -57.40
N ALA A 466 44.91 -28.06 -56.65
CA ALA A 466 46.05 -27.34 -57.21
C ALA A 466 46.91 -28.26 -58.09
N LYS A 467 47.17 -29.49 -57.64
CA LYS A 467 47.91 -30.50 -58.42
C LYS A 467 47.17 -30.89 -59.71
N GLN A 468 45.85 -31.11 -59.64
CA GLN A 468 45.02 -31.45 -60.82
C GLN A 468 44.96 -30.31 -61.86
N LEU A 469 45.02 -29.07 -61.39
CA LEU A 469 45.02 -27.88 -62.24
C LEU A 469 46.43 -27.42 -62.64
N HIS A 470 47.46 -28.22 -62.33
CA HIS A 470 48.86 -27.92 -62.59
C HIS A 470 49.31 -26.54 -62.07
N THR A 471 48.89 -26.20 -60.84
CA THR A 471 49.23 -24.95 -60.16
C THR A 471 49.64 -25.19 -58.69
N ASN A 472 49.99 -24.14 -57.96
CA ASN A 472 50.30 -24.20 -56.53
C ASN A 472 49.11 -23.75 -55.66
N THR A 473 49.11 -24.13 -54.38
CA THR A 473 48.01 -23.86 -53.46
C THR A 473 47.78 -22.38 -53.19
N SER A 474 48.86 -21.59 -53.07
CA SER A 474 48.76 -20.15 -52.84
C SER A 474 48.06 -19.45 -54.00
N TYR A 475 48.41 -19.82 -55.23
CA TYR A 475 47.85 -19.23 -56.44
C TYR A 475 46.40 -19.65 -56.65
N LEU A 476 46.07 -20.92 -56.45
CA LEU A 476 44.68 -21.39 -56.50
C LEU A 476 43.80 -20.74 -55.41
N SER A 477 44.34 -20.57 -54.20
CA SER A 477 43.62 -19.89 -53.11
C SER A 477 43.36 -18.42 -53.44
N ALA A 478 44.35 -17.72 -54.01
CA ALA A 478 44.19 -16.33 -54.45
C ALA A 478 43.09 -16.21 -55.51
N ILE A 479 43.13 -17.07 -56.55
CA ILE A 479 42.11 -17.09 -57.61
C ILE A 479 40.72 -17.39 -57.06
N ILE A 480 40.56 -18.36 -56.15
CA ILE A 480 39.25 -18.67 -55.59
C ILE A 480 38.73 -17.52 -54.72
N ASN A 481 39.59 -16.89 -53.92
CA ASN A 481 39.18 -15.72 -53.13
C ASN A 481 38.78 -14.54 -54.02
N GLU A 482 39.54 -14.27 -55.08
CA GLU A 482 39.31 -13.13 -55.98
C GLU A 482 38.07 -13.33 -56.86
N TYR A 483 37.93 -14.50 -57.49
CA TYR A 483 36.88 -14.76 -58.49
C TYR A 483 35.62 -15.42 -57.93
N LYS A 484 35.72 -16.13 -56.79
CA LYS A 484 34.56 -16.76 -56.12
C LYS A 484 34.22 -16.06 -54.80
N GLY A 485 34.97 -15.02 -54.40
CA GLY A 485 34.68 -14.18 -53.24
C GLY A 485 34.78 -14.88 -51.88
N CYS A 486 35.36 -16.09 -51.81
CA CYS A 486 35.36 -16.90 -50.61
C CYS A 486 36.59 -17.81 -50.53
N ASN A 487 36.89 -18.31 -49.33
CA ASN A 487 37.98 -19.28 -49.15
C ASN A 487 37.61 -20.67 -49.69
N PHE A 488 38.61 -21.50 -50.00
CA PHE A 488 38.43 -22.84 -50.57
C PHE A 488 37.45 -23.74 -49.80
N LYS A 489 37.46 -23.68 -48.46
CA LYS A 489 36.54 -24.49 -47.64
C LYS A 489 35.08 -24.05 -47.83
N THR A 490 34.86 -22.75 -47.90
CA THR A 490 33.52 -22.16 -48.12
C THR A 490 33.04 -22.47 -49.53
N TYR A 491 33.91 -22.26 -50.52
CA TYR A 491 33.69 -22.61 -51.91
C TYR A 491 33.21 -24.06 -52.11
N ILE A 492 33.92 -25.04 -51.54
CA ILE A 492 33.53 -26.46 -51.62
C ILE A 492 32.18 -26.72 -50.92
N ASN A 493 31.96 -26.11 -49.76
CA ASN A 493 30.71 -26.27 -49.03
C ASN A 493 29.52 -25.68 -49.80
N ASP A 494 29.68 -24.53 -50.44
CA ASP A 494 28.61 -23.88 -51.20
C ASP A 494 28.19 -24.70 -52.42
N LEU A 495 29.17 -25.29 -53.12
CA LEU A 495 28.90 -26.24 -54.20
C LEU A 495 28.13 -27.48 -53.71
N ARG A 496 28.53 -28.05 -52.56
CA ARG A 496 27.85 -29.20 -51.96
C ARG A 496 26.42 -28.88 -51.52
N ILE A 497 26.21 -27.75 -50.85
CA ILE A 497 24.86 -27.35 -50.40
C ILE A 497 23.97 -27.04 -51.60
N SER A 498 24.51 -26.41 -52.64
CA SER A 498 23.77 -26.15 -53.88
C SER A 498 23.36 -27.45 -54.58
N TYR A 499 24.26 -28.43 -54.62
CA TYR A 499 23.96 -29.77 -55.14
C TYR A 499 22.85 -30.46 -54.34
N VAL A 500 22.94 -30.47 -53.00
CA VAL A 500 21.91 -31.07 -52.13
C VAL A 500 20.56 -30.39 -52.34
N LYS A 501 20.50 -29.05 -52.38
CA LYS A 501 19.26 -28.31 -52.63
C LYS A 501 18.64 -28.73 -53.96
N ASN A 502 19.45 -28.76 -55.02
CA ASN A 502 18.99 -29.17 -56.35
C ASN A 502 18.43 -30.59 -56.30
N GLN A 503 19.17 -31.56 -55.75
CA GLN A 503 18.71 -32.94 -55.67
C GLN A 503 17.42 -33.11 -54.85
N LEU A 504 17.28 -32.38 -53.74
CA LEU A 504 16.05 -32.39 -52.94
C LEU A 504 14.86 -31.81 -53.70
N MET A 505 15.09 -30.80 -54.54
CA MET A 505 14.05 -30.19 -55.37
C MET A 505 13.67 -31.09 -56.56
N THR A 506 14.65 -31.70 -57.23
CA THR A 506 14.46 -32.39 -58.51
C THR A 506 14.23 -33.91 -58.39
N SER A 507 14.73 -34.56 -57.33
CA SER A 507 14.62 -36.00 -57.14
C SER A 507 13.73 -36.36 -55.95
N ALA A 508 12.64 -37.07 -56.21
CA ALA A 508 11.77 -37.59 -55.16
C ALA A 508 12.51 -38.61 -54.25
N LEU A 509 13.43 -39.39 -54.83
CA LEU A 509 14.22 -40.38 -54.09
C LEU A 509 15.10 -39.71 -53.02
N TRP A 510 15.75 -38.59 -53.36
CA TRP A 510 16.56 -37.83 -52.41
C TRP A 510 15.74 -37.30 -51.24
N ARG A 511 14.45 -37.03 -51.43
CA ARG A 511 13.59 -36.63 -50.31
C ARG A 511 13.37 -37.76 -49.31
N HIS A 512 13.67 -39.02 -49.63
CA HIS A 512 13.58 -40.17 -48.73
C HIS A 512 14.89 -40.54 -48.04
N TYR A 513 16.01 -39.95 -48.43
CA TYR A 513 17.32 -40.23 -47.83
C TYR A 513 17.34 -39.80 -46.36
N SER A 514 18.14 -40.48 -45.54
CA SER A 514 18.46 -39.97 -44.21
C SER A 514 19.38 -38.76 -44.33
N ILE A 515 19.36 -37.88 -43.33
CA ILE A 515 20.27 -36.71 -43.29
C ILE A 515 21.74 -37.16 -43.23
N GLU A 516 21.99 -38.37 -42.72
CA GLU A 516 23.33 -38.97 -42.66
C GLU A 516 23.80 -39.46 -44.03
N ASP A 517 22.91 -40.07 -44.81
CA ASP A 517 23.21 -40.49 -46.19
C ASP A 517 23.48 -39.28 -47.08
N MET A 518 22.64 -38.23 -46.99
CA MET A 518 22.87 -36.97 -47.71
C MET A 518 24.23 -36.34 -47.38
N ALA A 519 24.61 -36.35 -46.10
CA ALA A 519 25.89 -35.81 -45.67
C ALA A 519 27.05 -36.62 -46.27
N THR A 520 26.91 -37.95 -46.31
CA THR A 520 27.92 -38.87 -46.81
C THR A 520 28.07 -38.74 -48.33
N ASP A 521 26.96 -38.76 -49.07
CA ASP A 521 26.94 -38.68 -50.55
C ASP A 521 27.43 -37.32 -51.05
N CYS A 522 27.31 -36.27 -50.23
CA CYS A 522 27.81 -34.94 -50.56
C CYS A 522 29.20 -34.64 -50.00
N GLY A 523 29.92 -35.66 -49.51
CA GLY A 523 31.31 -35.56 -49.12
C GLY A 523 31.57 -34.82 -47.80
N PHE A 524 30.55 -34.63 -46.96
CA PHE A 524 30.72 -34.09 -45.62
C PHE A 524 31.31 -35.13 -44.66
N ALA A 525 32.01 -34.66 -43.62
CA ALA A 525 32.69 -35.55 -42.68
C ALA A 525 31.70 -36.36 -41.82
N ASN A 526 30.58 -35.74 -41.45
CA ASN A 526 29.50 -36.34 -40.68
C ASN A 526 28.23 -35.47 -40.77
N ARG A 527 27.11 -36.03 -40.28
CA ARG A 527 25.79 -35.40 -40.21
C ARG A 527 25.80 -34.02 -39.51
N ASN A 528 26.56 -33.84 -38.45
CA ASN A 528 26.57 -32.60 -37.66
C ASN A 528 27.20 -31.44 -38.45
N VAL A 529 28.31 -31.71 -39.14
CA VAL A 529 28.97 -30.71 -39.99
C VAL A 529 28.05 -30.32 -41.15
N PHE A 530 27.43 -31.30 -41.81
CA PHE A 530 26.45 -31.05 -42.88
C PHE A 530 25.26 -30.22 -42.39
N THR A 531 24.63 -30.63 -41.28
CA THR A 531 23.46 -29.94 -40.72
C THR A 531 23.78 -28.49 -40.38
N ARG A 532 24.93 -28.22 -39.78
CA ARG A 532 25.36 -26.85 -39.46
C ARG A 532 25.58 -26.01 -40.72
N VAL A 533 26.33 -26.52 -41.69
CA VAL A 533 26.65 -25.79 -42.94
C VAL A 533 25.37 -25.54 -43.76
N PHE A 534 24.49 -26.55 -43.88
CA PHE A 534 23.20 -26.41 -44.55
C PHE A 534 22.31 -25.38 -43.84
N THR A 535 22.21 -25.42 -42.51
CA THR A 535 21.40 -24.46 -41.74
C THR A 535 21.97 -23.05 -41.82
N GLN A 536 23.28 -22.89 -41.86
CA GLN A 536 23.91 -21.59 -42.03
C GLN A 536 23.64 -21.02 -43.43
N SER A 537 23.67 -21.85 -44.48
CA SER A 537 23.41 -21.44 -45.87
C SER A 537 21.91 -21.19 -46.16
N THR A 538 21.00 -21.91 -45.49
CA THR A 538 19.56 -21.87 -45.80
C THR A 538 18.70 -21.22 -44.72
N GLY A 539 19.22 -21.05 -43.51
CA GLY A 539 18.46 -20.57 -42.35
C GLY A 539 17.50 -21.61 -41.74
N ILE A 540 17.41 -22.84 -42.27
CA ILE A 540 16.58 -23.93 -41.74
C ILE A 540 17.34 -25.26 -41.77
N THR A 541 16.93 -26.25 -40.97
CA THR A 541 17.65 -27.54 -40.95
C THR A 541 17.33 -28.40 -42.19
N PRO A 542 18.24 -29.30 -42.61
CA PRO A 542 17.96 -30.24 -43.71
C PRO A 542 16.67 -31.04 -43.50
N ALA A 543 16.42 -31.50 -42.28
CA ALA A 543 15.22 -32.27 -41.94
C ALA A 543 13.95 -31.43 -42.11
N GLU A 544 13.98 -30.15 -41.74
CA GLU A 544 12.86 -29.22 -41.93
C GLU A 544 12.63 -28.90 -43.42
N PHE A 545 13.70 -28.77 -44.20
CA PHE A 545 13.65 -28.57 -45.64
C PHE A 545 12.96 -29.76 -46.34
N VAL A 546 13.41 -30.98 -46.04
CA VAL A 546 12.82 -32.23 -46.57
C VAL A 546 11.36 -32.39 -46.13
N ALA A 547 11.06 -32.16 -44.84
CA ALA A 547 9.70 -32.28 -44.33
C ALA A 547 8.72 -31.28 -44.98
N THR A 548 9.22 -30.13 -45.45
CA THR A 548 8.40 -29.17 -46.18
C THR A 548 8.15 -29.63 -47.62
N LEU A 549 9.19 -30.08 -48.32
CA LEU A 549 9.08 -30.62 -49.69
C LEU A 549 8.24 -31.90 -49.79
N ARG A 550 8.11 -32.67 -48.70
CA ARG A 550 7.20 -33.83 -48.62
C ARG A 550 5.73 -33.43 -48.39
N LYS A 551 5.47 -32.20 -47.94
CA LYS A 551 4.11 -31.69 -47.67
C LYS A 551 3.53 -30.89 -48.83
N GLU A 552 4.34 -30.45 -49.80
CA GLU A 552 3.87 -29.86 -51.06
C GLU A 552 3.62 -30.98 -52.11
N PRO A 553 2.42 -31.05 -52.73
CA PRO A 553 2.19 -31.98 -53.85
C PRO A 553 3.09 -31.60 -55.04
N ALA A 554 3.69 -32.60 -55.69
CA ALA A 554 4.63 -32.39 -56.80
C ALA A 554 4.03 -31.51 -57.91
N GLY A 555 4.63 -30.34 -58.16
CA GLY A 555 4.36 -29.50 -59.34
C GLY A 555 4.88 -30.13 -60.64
N PRO A 556 4.41 -29.66 -61.82
CA PRO A 556 4.21 -30.47 -63.00
C PRO A 556 5.52 -30.98 -63.63
N THR A 557 5.49 -32.25 -64.02
CA THR A 557 6.51 -32.92 -64.81
C THR A 557 6.57 -32.27 -66.20
N VAL A 558 7.72 -31.70 -66.56
CA VAL A 558 8.00 -31.31 -67.96
C VAL A 558 8.07 -32.60 -68.77
N THR A 559 6.97 -32.95 -69.45
CA THR A 559 6.91 -34.09 -70.36
C THR A 559 7.39 -33.66 -71.74
N LYS A 560 8.42 -34.36 -72.21
CA LYS A 560 8.91 -34.33 -73.59
C LYS A 560 7.78 -34.73 -74.55
N THR A 561 7.69 -33.96 -75.62
CA THR A 561 7.02 -34.22 -76.89
C THR A 561 7.16 -35.69 -77.34
N GLN A 562 6.05 -36.35 -77.67
CA GLN A 562 6.00 -37.37 -78.70
C GLN A 562 4.60 -37.39 -79.34
N ALA A 563 4.63 -37.40 -80.67
CA ALA A 563 3.54 -37.35 -81.62
C ALA A 563 2.84 -38.72 -81.79
N SER A 564 1.74 -38.69 -82.54
CA SER A 564 1.05 -39.80 -83.23
C SER A 564 -0.27 -40.23 -82.57
N THR A 565 -1.43 -40.42 -83.24
CA THR A 565 -2.02 -40.04 -84.53
C THR A 565 -3.52 -40.30 -84.36
N ALA A 566 -4.36 -39.57 -85.11
CA ALA A 566 -5.78 -39.81 -85.23
C ALA A 566 -6.10 -41.11 -86.01
N ILE A 567 -7.29 -41.67 -85.71
CA ILE A 567 -8.04 -42.73 -86.45
C ILE A 567 -7.51 -44.16 -86.28
#